data_AF-A0A2N1TZ45-F1
#
_entry.id   AF-A0A2N1TZ45-F1
#
_cell.length_a   1.000
_cell.length_b   1.000
_cell.length_c   1.000
_cell.angle_alpha   90.00
_cell.angle_beta   90.00
_cell.angle_gamma   90.00
#
_symmetry.space_group_name_H-M   'P 1'
#
loop_
_entity.id
_entity.type
_entity.pdbx_description
1 polymer ?
#
loop_
_entity_poly.entity_id
_entity_poly.type
_entity_poly.pdbx_seq_one_letter_code
_entity_poly.pdbx_strand_id
1 'polypeptide(L)'
;MLLLPIWQKKDKGRQIMIQITAFGLLAENAGASVEFYRDVLALERVMQLSDYESMTLLRIESPRVEIEQTCIEIHDRPNRQYSSERQRLRLVCDLASTTAALDRAGIEISSDSHEFIDINGINWQLSDQQKRCLQTS
;
A
#
# COMPACT_ATOMS: atom_id res chain seq x y z
N MET A 1 20.54 42.46 4.28
CA MET A 1 20.88 41.03 4.28
C MET A 1 20.15 40.39 3.10
N LEU A 2 20.88 40.15 2.01
CA LEU A 2 20.41 39.47 0.79
C LEU A 2 20.57 37.96 0.98
N LEU A 3 19.64 37.16 0.44
CA LEU A 3 19.79 35.81 -0.15
C LEU A 3 18.39 35.33 -0.60
N LEU A 4 17.92 35.77 -1.78
CA LEU A 4 17.91 35.09 -3.09
C LEU A 4 16.58 34.32 -3.37
N PRO A 5 15.96 34.54 -4.54
CA PRO A 5 14.71 33.88 -4.92
C PRO A 5 14.95 32.40 -5.24
N ILE A 6 14.11 31.53 -4.68
CA ILE A 6 14.04 30.12 -5.07
C ILE A 6 13.65 30.11 -6.55
N TRP A 7 14.51 29.51 -7.37
CA TRP A 7 14.31 29.32 -8.80
C TRP A 7 12.97 28.64 -9.07
N GLN A 8 11.96 29.43 -9.47
CA GLN A 8 10.78 28.89 -10.12
C GLN A 8 11.14 28.62 -11.59
N LYS A 9 11.60 27.40 -11.86
CA LYS A 9 11.55 26.88 -13.22
C LYS A 9 10.07 26.65 -13.54
N LYS A 10 9.44 27.63 -14.21
CA LYS A 10 8.15 27.44 -14.89
C LYS A 10 8.37 26.48 -16.05
N ASP A 11 8.41 25.19 -15.76
CA ASP A 11 8.02 24.21 -16.77
C ASP A 11 6.49 24.24 -16.85
N LYS A 12 5.96 24.47 -18.06
CA LYS A 12 4.53 24.33 -18.39
C LYS A 12 4.12 22.85 -18.36
N GLY A 13 4.39 22.17 -17.25
CA GLY A 13 3.95 20.81 -16.98
C GLY A 13 2.81 20.87 -15.98
N ARG A 14 1.72 20.14 -16.26
CA ARG A 14 0.71 19.80 -15.25
C ARG A 14 1.43 19.39 -13.96
N GLN A 15 1.14 20.06 -12.87
CA GLN A 15 1.59 19.64 -11.54
C GLN A 15 0.88 18.31 -11.25
N ILE A 16 1.55 17.19 -11.49
CA ILE A 16 1.02 15.87 -11.16
C ILE A 16 1.14 15.73 -9.65
N MET A 17 0.06 16.03 -8.92
CA MET A 17 -0.05 15.71 -7.51
C MET A 17 -0.25 14.20 -7.41
N ILE A 18 0.80 13.47 -7.08
CA ILE A 18 0.71 12.04 -6.81
C ILE A 18 0.03 11.89 -5.44
N GLN A 19 -1.19 11.40 -5.42
CA GLN A 19 -1.90 11.11 -4.18
C GLN A 19 -1.22 9.90 -3.50
N ILE A 20 -0.64 10.12 -2.32
CA ILE A 20 -0.03 9.07 -1.50
C ILE A 20 -1.06 8.57 -0.50
N THR A 21 -1.32 7.27 -0.51
CA THR A 21 -2.16 6.62 0.49
C THR A 21 -1.29 6.16 1.66
N ALA A 22 -1.72 6.49 2.87
CA ALA A 22 -1.07 6.07 4.10
C ALA A 22 -1.99 5.15 4.91
N PHE A 23 -1.48 4.03 5.40
CA PHE A 23 -2.20 3.13 6.30
C PHE A 23 -1.25 2.50 7.33
N GLY A 24 -1.81 1.99 8.42
CA GLY A 24 -1.06 1.28 9.45
C GLY A 24 -1.67 -0.09 9.72
N LEU A 25 -0.83 -1.03 10.15
CA LEU A 25 -1.24 -2.37 10.54
C LEU A 25 -0.34 -2.90 11.67
N LEU A 26 -0.88 -3.82 12.48
CA LEU A 26 -0.11 -4.56 13.47
C LEU A 26 0.35 -5.87 12.85
N ALA A 27 1.64 -6.16 12.93
CA ALA A 27 2.24 -7.38 12.42
C ALA A 27 2.87 -8.19 13.55
N GLU A 28 2.57 -9.49 13.61
CA GLU A 28 3.22 -10.43 14.55
C GLU A 28 4.70 -10.65 14.19
N ASN A 29 5.03 -10.61 12.89
CA ASN A 29 6.40 -10.67 12.41
C ASN A 29 6.69 -9.46 11.51
N ALA A 30 7.17 -8.37 12.12
CA ALA A 30 7.51 -7.15 11.38
C ALA A 30 8.58 -7.35 10.31
N GLY A 31 9.56 -8.24 10.52
CA GLY A 31 10.60 -8.50 9.52
C GLY A 31 10.01 -9.04 8.23
N ALA A 32 9.24 -10.13 8.33
CA ALA A 32 8.58 -10.74 7.20
C ALA A 32 7.57 -9.79 6.53
N SER A 33 6.82 -9.02 7.33
CA SER A 33 5.89 -8.01 6.81
C SER A 33 6.59 -6.89 6.05
N VAL A 34 7.72 -6.39 6.54
CA VAL A 34 8.51 -5.36 5.83
C VAL A 34 9.02 -5.88 4.49
N GLU A 35 9.61 -7.08 4.48
CA GLU A 35 10.11 -7.73 3.26
C GLU A 35 8.98 -7.97 2.26
N PHE A 36 7.85 -8.49 2.72
CA PHE A 36 6.68 -8.71 1.86
C PHE A 36 6.20 -7.41 1.20
N TYR A 37 5.93 -6.37 1.99
CA TYR A 37 5.39 -5.13 1.45
C TYR A 37 6.39 -4.39 0.55
N ARG A 38 7.68 -4.46 0.85
CA ARG A 38 8.71 -3.76 0.08
C ARG A 38 9.15 -4.54 -1.15
N ASP A 39 9.31 -5.85 -1.06
CA ASP A 39 9.97 -6.63 -2.10
C ASP A 39 8.96 -7.39 -2.97
N VAL A 40 7.83 -7.80 -2.41
CA VAL A 40 6.75 -8.50 -3.15
C VAL A 40 5.76 -7.50 -3.74
N LEU A 41 5.20 -6.62 -2.90
CA LEU A 41 4.24 -5.61 -3.38
C LEU A 41 4.91 -4.34 -3.94
N ALA A 42 6.21 -4.18 -3.72
CA ALA A 42 6.99 -3.02 -4.17
C ALA A 42 6.40 -1.67 -3.68
N LEU A 43 5.99 -1.63 -2.41
CA LEU A 43 5.53 -0.42 -1.74
C LEU A 43 6.72 0.42 -1.25
N GLU A 44 6.61 1.73 -1.45
CA GLU A 44 7.75 2.64 -1.41
C GLU A 44 8.24 2.94 0.01
N ARG A 45 7.32 3.12 0.96
CA ARG A 45 7.67 3.51 2.33
C ARG A 45 6.99 2.60 3.33
N VAL A 46 7.73 1.61 3.79
CA VAL A 46 7.32 0.67 4.85
C VAL A 46 8.21 0.92 6.07
N MET A 47 7.61 1.42 7.16
CA MET A 47 8.30 1.86 8.38
C MET A 47 7.77 1.10 9.59
N GLN A 48 8.67 0.63 10.45
CA GLN A 48 8.31 0.18 11.79
C GLN A 48 8.22 1.41 12.70
N LEU A 49 7.12 1.57 13.44
CA LEU A 49 6.91 2.73 14.31
C LEU A 49 7.13 2.40 15.78
N SER A 50 6.44 1.38 16.28
CA SER A 50 6.40 1.03 17.70
C SER A 50 6.14 -0.45 17.89
N ASP A 51 6.69 -1.03 18.95
CA ASP A 51 6.42 -2.40 19.38
C ASP A 51 5.35 -2.43 20.48
N TYR A 52 4.47 -3.42 20.42
CA TYR A 52 3.34 -3.66 21.31
C TYR A 52 3.30 -5.14 21.71
N GLU A 53 3.82 -5.47 22.89
CA GLU A 53 3.85 -6.84 23.45
C GLU A 53 4.39 -7.91 22.47
N SER A 54 3.52 -8.48 21.63
CA SER A 54 3.82 -9.52 20.63
C SER A 54 3.66 -9.07 19.18
N MET A 55 3.43 -7.78 18.92
CA MET A 55 3.20 -7.23 17.58
C MET A 55 3.97 -5.91 17.40
N THR A 56 4.23 -5.54 16.16
CA THR A 56 4.85 -4.26 15.81
C THR A 56 3.91 -3.48 14.90
N LEU A 57 3.70 -2.20 15.18
CA LEU A 57 2.97 -1.29 14.32
C LEU A 57 3.83 -0.88 13.14
N LEU A 58 3.34 -1.20 11.95
CA LEU A 58 3.90 -0.75 10.69
C LEU A 58 3.10 0.42 10.14
N ARG A 59 3.79 1.36 9.50
CA ARG A 59 3.22 2.42 8.68
C ARG A 59 3.67 2.27 7.25
N ILE A 60 2.70 2.23 6.35
CA ILE A 60 2.92 2.05 4.93
C ILE A 60 2.39 3.28 4.20
N GLU A 61 3.21 3.83 3.31
CA GLU A 61 2.84 4.94 2.45
C GLU A 61 3.22 4.62 1.01
N SER A 62 2.23 4.65 0.12
CA SER A 62 2.45 4.32 -1.28
C SER A 62 1.42 5.01 -2.18
N PRO A 63 1.82 5.57 -3.33
CA PRO A 63 0.90 6.02 -4.36
C PRO A 63 0.25 4.86 -5.13
N ARG A 64 0.70 3.64 -4.89
CA ARG A 64 0.18 2.43 -5.54
C ARG A 64 -0.99 1.82 -4.78
N VAL A 65 -1.33 2.34 -3.60
CA VAL A 65 -2.40 1.79 -2.78
C VAL A 65 -3.62 2.69 -2.83
N GLU A 66 -4.79 2.10 -3.01
CA GLU A 66 -6.08 2.76 -2.85
C GLU A 66 -6.90 2.00 -1.80
N ILE A 67 -7.70 2.72 -1.04
CA ILE A 67 -8.59 2.13 -0.03
C ILE A 67 -9.98 2.04 -0.64
N GLU A 68 -10.42 0.81 -0.97
CA GLU A 68 -11.77 0.58 -1.45
C GLU A 68 -12.72 0.37 -0.27
N GLN A 69 -13.42 1.45 0.08
CA GLN A 69 -14.47 1.54 1.09
C GLN A 69 -14.05 1.44 2.58
N THR A 70 -14.77 2.24 3.35
CA THR A 70 -14.56 2.73 4.72
C THR A 70 -14.49 1.65 5.79
N CYS A 71 -13.32 1.53 6.43
CA CYS A 71 -13.09 1.92 7.83
C CYS A 71 -11.64 1.54 8.19
N ILE A 72 -10.64 2.29 7.72
CA ILE A 72 -9.36 2.31 8.43
C ILE A 72 -9.57 3.25 9.61
N GLU A 73 -10.20 2.73 10.66
CA GLU A 73 -10.06 3.33 11.98
C GLU A 73 -8.61 3.08 12.42
N ILE A 74 -7.71 4.03 12.13
CA ILE A 74 -6.42 4.12 12.85
C ILE A 74 -6.79 4.53 14.29
N HIS A 75 -7.17 3.57 15.13
CA HIS A 75 -7.49 3.84 16.52
C HIS A 75 -6.33 3.48 17.44
N ASP A 76 -5.87 4.52 18.10
CA ASP A 76 -5.02 4.64 19.27
C ASP A 76 -5.59 3.92 20.52
N ARG A 77 -6.28 2.76 20.37
CA ARG A 77 -6.95 2.07 21.50
C ARG A 77 -6.83 0.54 21.49
N PRO A 78 -6.51 -0.11 22.64
CA PRO A 78 -6.10 -1.52 22.66
C PRO A 78 -7.22 -2.57 22.64
N ASN A 79 -8.50 -2.20 22.72
CA ASN A 79 -9.57 -3.14 23.14
C ASN A 79 -10.81 -3.17 22.22
N ARG A 80 -10.67 -3.01 20.90
CA ARG A 80 -11.80 -3.20 19.97
C ARG A 80 -11.54 -4.41 19.08
N GLN A 81 -12.55 -5.28 18.96
CA GLN A 81 -12.51 -6.46 18.10
C GLN A 81 -12.47 -6.01 16.63
N TYR A 82 -11.42 -6.40 15.91
CA TYR A 82 -11.22 -6.08 14.50
C TYR A 82 -12.29 -6.78 13.66
N SER A 83 -13.11 -6.02 12.93
CA SER A 83 -14.04 -6.58 11.94
C SER A 83 -13.38 -6.46 10.56
N SER A 84 -12.76 -7.56 10.12
CA SER A 84 -12.06 -7.68 8.84
C SER A 84 -12.99 -7.82 7.63
N GLU A 85 -14.30 -7.94 7.84
CA GLU A 85 -15.26 -8.36 6.80
C GLU A 85 -15.47 -7.33 5.67
N ARG A 86 -14.89 -6.12 5.74
CA ARG A 86 -15.11 -5.06 4.74
C ARG A 86 -13.89 -4.25 4.35
N GLN A 87 -12.68 -4.66 4.72
CA GLN A 87 -11.48 -3.89 4.42
C GLN A 87 -10.74 -4.52 3.25
N ARG A 88 -10.76 -3.82 2.12
CA ARG A 88 -10.07 -4.21 0.90
C ARG A 88 -9.11 -3.09 0.49
N LEU A 89 -7.84 -3.42 0.37
CA LEU A 89 -6.86 -2.55 -0.25
C LEU A 89 -6.78 -2.88 -1.73
N ARG A 90 -6.62 -1.88 -2.57
CA ARG A 90 -6.36 -2.06 -3.98
C ARG A 90 -4.93 -1.68 -4.28
N LEU A 91 -4.20 -2.57 -4.96
CA LEU A 91 -2.87 -2.34 -5.45
C LEU A 91 -2.91 -1.97 -6.93
N VAL A 92 -2.52 -0.74 -7.25
CA VAL A 92 -2.26 -0.27 -8.62
C VAL A 92 -0.85 -0.72 -9.02
N CYS A 93 -0.77 -1.61 -10.00
CA CYS A 93 0.49 -2.25 -10.36
C CYS A 93 0.52 -2.73 -11.81
N ASP A 94 1.71 -3.12 -12.26
CA ASP A 94 1.85 -4.00 -13.42
C ASP A 94 1.45 -5.43 -13.01
N LEU A 95 0.36 -5.93 -13.60
CA LEU A 95 -0.23 -7.22 -13.20
C LEU A 95 0.75 -8.38 -13.41
N ALA A 96 1.44 -8.44 -14.55
CA ALA A 96 2.30 -9.57 -14.90
C ALA A 96 3.47 -9.72 -13.91
N SER A 97 4.19 -8.64 -13.65
CA SER A 97 5.33 -8.64 -12.71
C SER A 97 4.88 -8.89 -11.27
N THR A 98 3.77 -8.29 -10.85
CA THR A 98 3.26 -8.42 -9.47
C THR A 98 2.72 -9.83 -9.21
N THR A 99 1.97 -10.41 -10.16
CA THR A 99 1.51 -11.80 -10.08
C THR A 99 2.68 -12.77 -9.98
N ALA A 100 3.72 -12.58 -10.79
CA ALA A 100 4.92 -13.42 -10.71
C ALA A 100 5.69 -13.26 -9.38
N ALA A 101 5.67 -12.07 -8.77
CA ALA A 101 6.29 -11.86 -7.45
C ALA A 101 5.49 -12.55 -6.33
N LEU A 102 4.16 -12.44 -6.37
CA LEU A 102 3.25 -13.10 -5.43
C LEU A 102 3.36 -14.64 -5.51
N ASP A 103 3.41 -15.19 -6.73
CA ASP A 103 3.62 -16.62 -6.96
C ASP A 103 4.94 -17.12 -6.34
N ARG A 104 6.04 -16.40 -6.55
CA ARG A 104 7.34 -16.71 -5.92
C ARG A 104 7.31 -16.62 -4.39
N ALA A 105 6.45 -15.77 -3.83
CA ALA A 105 6.23 -15.64 -2.40
C ALA A 105 5.25 -16.69 -1.83
N GLY A 106 4.69 -17.56 -2.69
CA GLY A 106 3.72 -18.57 -2.30
C GLY A 106 2.32 -17.99 -1.98
N ILE A 107 1.99 -16.81 -2.51
CA ILE A 107 0.67 -16.19 -2.35
C ILE A 107 -0.21 -16.54 -3.55
N GLU A 108 -1.32 -17.22 -3.28
CA GLU A 108 -2.32 -17.55 -4.28
C GLU A 108 -3.18 -16.33 -4.63
N ILE A 109 -3.42 -16.14 -5.93
CA ILE A 109 -4.29 -15.09 -6.44
C ILE A 109 -5.52 -15.76 -7.08
N SER A 110 -6.70 -15.27 -6.73
CA SER A 110 -7.95 -15.67 -7.37
C SER A 110 -7.91 -15.30 -8.86
N SER A 111 -8.05 -16.29 -9.75
CA SER A 111 -8.05 -16.08 -11.21
C SER A 111 -9.18 -15.16 -11.68
N ASP A 112 -10.31 -15.22 -10.98
CA ASP A 112 -11.55 -14.57 -11.42
C ASP A 112 -11.61 -13.13 -10.92
N SER A 113 -11.19 -12.91 -9.67
CA SER A 113 -11.28 -11.59 -9.03
C SER A 113 -9.95 -10.84 -9.01
N HIS A 114 -8.80 -11.47 -9.27
CA HIS A 114 -7.47 -10.88 -9.04
C HIS A 114 -7.29 -10.40 -7.58
N GLU A 115 -7.92 -11.11 -6.65
CA GLU A 115 -7.79 -10.87 -5.21
C GLU A 115 -6.81 -11.86 -4.57
N PHE A 116 -6.13 -11.42 -3.51
CA PHE A 116 -5.32 -12.28 -2.65
C PHE A 116 -5.40 -11.84 -1.19
N ILE A 117 -5.01 -12.72 -0.27
CA ILE A 117 -4.85 -12.39 1.15
C ILE A 117 -3.36 -12.35 1.45
N ASP A 118 -2.89 -11.27 2.07
CA ASP A 118 -1.47 -11.16 2.43
C ASP A 118 -1.11 -11.94 3.70
N ILE A 119 0.17 -11.93 4.04
CA ILE A 119 0.70 -12.64 5.21
C ILE A 119 0.20 -12.11 6.56
N ASN A 120 -0.49 -10.96 6.58
CA ASN A 120 -1.13 -10.38 7.76
C ASN A 120 -2.67 -10.50 7.70
N GLY A 121 -3.22 -11.24 6.75
CA GLY A 121 -4.66 -11.47 6.62
C GLY A 121 -5.44 -10.34 5.93
N ILE A 122 -4.77 -9.39 5.28
CA ILE A 122 -5.43 -8.27 4.59
C ILE A 122 -5.86 -8.71 3.19
N ASN A 123 -7.10 -8.40 2.81
CA ASN A 123 -7.59 -8.63 1.44
C ASN A 123 -7.08 -7.52 0.50
N TRP A 124 -6.42 -7.94 -0.57
CA TRP A 124 -5.91 -7.09 -1.63
C TRP A 124 -6.56 -7.41 -2.97
N GLN A 125 -6.89 -6.35 -3.72
CA GLN A 125 -7.35 -6.41 -5.09
C GLN A 125 -6.28 -5.83 -6.01
N LEU A 126 -5.82 -6.62 -6.99
CA LEU A 126 -4.89 -6.10 -8.00
C LEU A 126 -5.64 -5.26 -9.04
N SER A 127 -5.04 -4.15 -9.45
CA SER A 127 -5.56 -3.23 -10.47
C SER A 127 -4.45 -2.85 -11.44
N ASP A 128 -4.69 -3.13 -12.72
CA ASP A 128 -3.72 -2.88 -13.79
C ASP A 128 -3.50 -1.38 -14.03
N GLN A 129 -2.26 -0.93 -13.83
CA GLN A 129 -1.84 0.44 -14.09
C GLN A 129 -2.02 0.82 -15.58
N GLN A 130 -1.76 -0.11 -16.51
CA GLN A 130 -1.81 0.19 -17.95
C GLN A 130 -3.23 0.49 -18.43
N LYS A 131 -4.22 -0.26 -17.92
CA LYS A 131 -5.65 -0.05 -18.23
C LYS A 131 -6.14 1.33 -17.77
N ARG A 132 -5.58 1.89 -16.69
CA ARG A 132 -5.95 3.23 -16.18
C ARG A 132 -5.37 4.37 -17.02
N CYS A 133 -4.15 4.22 -17.52
CA CYS A 133 -3.56 5.20 -18.45
C CYS A 133 -4.35 5.29 -19.76
N LEU A 134 -4.92 4.17 -20.24
CA LEU A 134 -5.76 4.15 -21.44
C LEU A 134 -7.12 4.81 -21.26
N GLN A 135 -7.68 4.85 -20.04
CA GLN A 135 -8.96 5.51 -19.74
C GLN A 135 -8.85 7.02 -19.53
N THR A 136 -7.63 7.54 -19.39
CA THR A 136 -7.34 8.96 -19.15
C THR A 136 -6.71 9.66 -20.35
N SER A 137 -6.61 8.97 -21.48
CA SER A 137 -6.06 9.45 -22.76
C SER A 137 -7.14 9.91 -23.73
#